data_AF-A0A9N9KQV6-F1
#
_entry.id   AF-A0A9N9KQV6-F1
#
_cell.length_a   1.000
_cell.length_b   1.000
_cell.length_c   1.000
_cell.angle_alpha   90.00
_cell.angle_beta   90.00
_cell.angle_gamma   90.00
#
_symmetry.space_group_name_H-M   'P 1'
#
loop_
_entity.id
_entity.type
_entity.pdbx_description
1 polymer ?
#
loop_
_entity_poly.entity_id
_entity_poly.type
_entity_poly.pdbx_seq_one_letter_code
_entity_poly.pdbx_strand_id
1 'polypeptide(L)'
;MKPSVIAGFLVQASRLNISALAEEYFQNDAPWYIDNIPFFETSDSHIQDVYYYRWKIFRSHQRDLGAKGFISTEFLDDVSWQTQPYGSLNDATALHLQGKQTSIFLRANEF
;
A
#
# COMPACT_ATOMS: atom_id res chain seq x y z
N MET A 1 -9.50 55.92 11.43
CA MET A 1 -9.18 54.72 10.63
C MET A 1 -9.22 53.52 11.57
N LYS A 2 -10.08 52.52 11.32
CA LYS A 2 -10.17 51.30 12.13
C LYS A 2 -9.21 50.26 11.54
N PRO A 3 -8.34 49.61 12.32
CA PRO A 3 -7.46 48.59 11.77
C PRO A 3 -8.32 47.37 11.41
N SER A 4 -8.23 46.94 10.16
CA SER A 4 -8.83 45.70 9.69
C SER A 4 -7.97 44.55 10.20
N VAL A 5 -8.53 43.68 11.03
CA VAL A 5 -7.86 42.46 11.49
C VAL A 5 -7.93 41.45 10.35
N ILE A 6 -6.80 41.21 9.68
CA ILE A 6 -6.64 40.08 8.77
C ILE A 6 -6.66 38.83 9.65
N ALA A 7 -7.78 38.10 9.63
CA ALA A 7 -7.87 36.77 10.22
C ALA A 7 -6.94 35.84 9.43
N GLY A 8 -5.73 35.65 9.95
CA GLY A 8 -4.82 34.62 9.45
C GLY A 8 -5.47 33.25 9.70
N PHE A 9 -5.80 32.53 8.63
CA PHE A 9 -6.11 31.10 8.74
C PHE A 9 -4.85 30.39 9.25
N LEU A 10 -4.87 30.00 10.51
CA LEU A 10 -3.95 29.00 11.03
C LEU A 10 -4.33 27.67 10.36
N VAL A 11 -3.60 27.29 9.31
CA VAL A 11 -3.61 25.89 8.86
C VAL A 11 -2.89 25.11 9.95
N GLN A 12 -3.67 24.63 10.92
CA GLN A 12 -3.20 23.63 11.87
C GLN A 12 -2.87 22.39 11.04
N ALA A 13 -1.59 22.10 10.82
CA ALA A 13 -1.20 20.79 10.34
C ALA A 13 -1.62 19.79 11.42
N SER A 14 -2.77 19.15 11.24
CA SER A 14 -3.21 18.03 12.05
C SER A 14 -2.10 16.98 11.97
N ARG A 15 -1.57 16.59 13.13
CA ARG A 15 -0.72 15.41 13.17
C ARG A 15 -1.62 14.21 12.92
N LEU A 16 -1.33 13.47 11.86
CA LEU A 16 -1.99 12.23 11.48
C LEU A 16 -2.00 11.26 12.67
N ASN A 17 -3.17 10.75 13.04
CA ASN A 17 -3.27 9.72 14.08
C ASN A 17 -2.98 8.33 13.49
N ILE A 18 -1.68 8.04 13.33
CA ILE A 18 -1.19 6.80 12.72
C ILE A 18 -1.74 5.57 13.44
N SER A 19 -1.74 5.56 14.77
CA SER A 19 -2.21 4.41 15.55
C SER A 19 -3.69 4.10 15.32
N ALA A 20 -4.54 5.14 15.24
CA ALA A 20 -5.97 4.95 14.96
C ALA A 20 -6.21 4.43 13.54
N LEU A 21 -5.54 5.00 12.54
CA LEU A 21 -5.63 4.54 11.15
C LEU A 21 -5.11 3.11 10.99
N ALA A 22 -4.02 2.76 11.69
CA ALA A 22 -3.46 1.42 11.63
C ALA A 22 -4.41 0.37 12.21
N GLU A 23 -5.03 0.68 13.35
CA GLU A 23 -6.03 -0.18 13.98
C GLU A 23 -7.25 -0.35 13.06
N GLU A 24 -7.76 0.74 12.49
CA GLU A 24 -8.93 0.75 11.61
C GLU A 24 -8.72 -0.12 10.36
N TYR A 25 -7.59 0.08 9.65
CA TYR A 25 -7.38 -0.56 8.35
C TYR A 25 -6.68 -1.92 8.39
N PHE A 26 -5.95 -2.23 9.47
CA PHE A 26 -5.08 -3.41 9.56
C PHE A 26 -5.26 -4.27 10.82
N GLN A 27 -5.90 -3.77 11.88
CA GLN A 27 -6.22 -4.57 13.08
C GLN A 27 -4.98 -5.28 13.66
N ASN A 28 -5.05 -6.61 13.87
CA ASN A 28 -3.95 -7.43 14.40
C ASN A 28 -2.62 -7.29 13.61
N ASP A 29 -2.71 -6.91 12.34
CA ASP A 29 -1.56 -6.72 11.46
C ASP A 29 -0.95 -5.30 11.54
N ALA A 30 -1.58 -4.38 12.26
CA ALA A 30 -1.18 -2.97 12.40
C ALA A 30 0.31 -2.77 12.74
N PRO A 31 0.95 -3.55 13.65
CA PRO A 31 2.35 -3.33 13.99
C PRO A 31 3.30 -3.38 12.79
N TRP A 32 3.05 -4.27 11.82
CA TRP A 32 3.88 -4.32 10.61
C TRP A 32 3.69 -3.07 9.75
N TYR A 33 2.45 -2.61 9.56
CA TYR A 33 2.19 -1.46 8.68
C TYR A 33 2.71 -0.15 9.25
N ILE A 34 2.65 0.04 10.58
CA ILE A 34 3.18 1.24 11.26
C ILE A 34 4.63 1.52 10.86
N ASP A 35 5.46 0.47 10.74
CA ASP A 35 6.88 0.61 10.45
C ASP A 35 7.23 0.57 8.95
N ASN A 36 6.31 0.13 8.09
CA ASN A 36 6.64 -0.24 6.69
C ASN A 36 5.93 0.59 5.62
N ILE A 37 4.92 1.40 5.96
CA ILE A 37 4.17 2.20 4.97
C ILE A 37 4.06 3.68 5.38
N PRO A 38 3.93 4.61 4.41
CA PRO A 38 3.44 5.94 4.71
C PRO A 38 1.95 5.86 5.08
N PHE A 39 1.53 6.61 6.09
CA PHE A 39 0.12 6.78 6.40
C PHE A 39 -0.43 8.01 5.67
N PHE A 40 -1.71 7.97 5.32
CA PHE A 40 -2.37 8.94 4.46
C PHE A 40 -3.81 9.18 4.94
N GLU A 41 -4.24 10.44 4.95
CA GLU A 41 -5.64 10.81 5.15
C GLU A 41 -6.11 11.77 4.07
N THR A 42 -7.39 11.69 3.73
CA THR A 42 -8.04 12.62 2.80
C THR A 42 -9.53 12.71 3.12
N SER A 43 -10.17 13.80 2.69
CA SER A 43 -11.62 13.94 2.81
C SER A 43 -12.41 12.99 1.89
N ASP A 44 -11.76 12.40 0.89
CA ASP A 44 -12.37 11.41 0.00
C ASP A 44 -12.12 9.98 0.52
N SER A 45 -13.13 9.40 1.18
CA SER A 45 -13.01 8.08 1.79
C SER A 45 -12.69 6.99 0.76
N HIS A 46 -13.13 7.11 -0.49
CA HIS A 46 -12.85 6.10 -1.51
C HIS A 46 -11.37 6.05 -1.88
N ILE A 47 -10.74 7.22 -2.03
CA ILE A 47 -9.29 7.30 -2.29
C ILE A 47 -8.51 6.73 -1.11
N GLN A 48 -8.92 7.06 0.12
CA GLN A 48 -8.28 6.55 1.34
C GLN A 48 -8.40 5.03 1.47
N ASP A 49 -9.59 4.48 1.24
CA ASP A 49 -9.83 3.04 1.31
C ASP A 49 -9.01 2.29 0.26
N VAL A 50 -8.94 2.80 -0.96
CA VAL A 50 -8.10 2.23 -2.03
C VAL A 50 -6.61 2.31 -1.67
N TYR A 51 -6.16 3.40 -1.05
CA TYR A 51 -4.76 3.53 -0.60
C TYR A 51 -4.37 2.40 0.37
N TYR A 52 -5.15 2.21 1.43
CA TYR A 52 -4.87 1.17 2.43
C TYR A 52 -5.11 -0.25 1.90
N TYR A 53 -6.11 -0.43 1.02
CA TYR A 53 -6.30 -1.69 0.30
C TYR A 53 -5.06 -2.07 -0.53
N ARG A 54 -4.46 -1.13 -1.26
CA ARG A 54 -3.27 -1.40 -2.08
C ARG A 54 -2.06 -1.83 -1.27
N TRP A 55 -1.89 -1.32 -0.05
CA TRP A 55 -0.85 -1.78 0.86
C TRP A 55 -1.08 -3.21 1.35
N LYS A 56 -2.34 -3.61 1.59
CA LYS A 56 -2.68 -5.02 1.90
C LYS A 56 -2.28 -5.95 0.76
N ILE A 57 -2.59 -5.56 -0.48
CA ILE A 57 -2.20 -6.34 -1.67
C ILE A 57 -0.68 -6.38 -1.81
N PHE A 58 0.02 -5.27 -1.64
CA PHE A 58 1.48 -5.26 -1.70
C PHE A 58 2.11 -6.24 -0.68
N ARG A 59 1.62 -6.22 0.56
CA ARG A 59 2.10 -7.13 1.61
C ARG A 59 1.75 -8.59 1.32
N SER A 60 0.57 -8.89 0.78
CA SER A 60 0.19 -10.28 0.45
C SER A 60 1.08 -10.91 -0.62
N HIS A 61 1.68 -10.08 -1.49
CA HIS A 61 2.63 -10.53 -2.50
C HIS A 61 4.07 -10.67 -1.99
N GLN A 62 4.35 -10.36 -0.71
CA GLN A 62 5.67 -10.60 -0.12
C GLN A 62 5.75 -12.02 0.45
N ARG A 63 6.42 -12.90 -0.30
CA ARG A 63 6.67 -14.28 0.11
C ARG A 63 7.98 -14.37 0.88
N ASP A 64 7.93 -14.92 2.09
CA ASP A 64 9.10 -15.15 2.94
C ASP A 64 9.91 -16.35 2.41
N LEU A 65 11.22 -16.15 2.19
CA LEU A 65 12.17 -17.17 1.76
C LEU A 65 13.16 -17.54 2.89
N GLY A 66 12.85 -17.19 4.13
CA GLY A 66 13.67 -17.41 5.31
C GLY A 66 14.97 -16.62 5.23
N ALA A 67 16.11 -17.30 5.34
CA ALA A 67 17.44 -16.67 5.32
C ALA A 67 17.77 -15.90 4.03
N LYS A 68 16.99 -16.09 2.95
CA LYS A 68 17.16 -15.37 1.68
C LYS A 68 16.37 -14.06 1.61
N GLY A 69 15.60 -13.72 2.65
CA GLY A 69 14.75 -12.54 2.69
C GLY A 69 13.39 -12.78 2.03
N PHE A 70 12.83 -11.73 1.41
CA PHE A 70 11.50 -11.76 0.79
C PHE A 70 11.59 -11.61 -0.72
N ILE A 71 10.60 -12.17 -1.42
CA ILE A 71 10.38 -11.92 -2.85
C ILE A 71 8.95 -11.41 -3.08
N SER A 72 8.82 -10.47 -4.01
CA SER A 72 7.50 -10.02 -4.51
C SER A 72 7.03 -10.91 -5.66
N THR A 73 5.87 -11.53 -5.51
CA THR A 73 5.25 -12.37 -6.55
C THR A 73 4.26 -11.56 -7.40
N GLU A 74 4.05 -11.98 -8.65
CA GLU A 74 2.99 -11.41 -9.50
C GLU A 74 1.62 -12.05 -9.20
N PHE A 75 1.61 -13.37 -9.00
CA PHE A 75 0.44 -14.15 -8.62
C PHE A 75 0.52 -14.51 -7.13
N LEU A 76 -0.61 -14.44 -6.44
CA LEU A 76 -0.69 -14.77 -5.02
C LEU A 76 -0.59 -16.29 -4.82
N ASP A 77 -1.40 -17.03 -5.58
CA ASP A 77 -1.38 -18.48 -5.63
C ASP A 77 -0.37 -18.99 -6.66
N ASP A 78 0.06 -20.24 -6.47
CA ASP A 78 0.94 -20.91 -7.40
C ASP A 78 0.23 -21.20 -8.74
N VAL A 79 0.84 -20.75 -9.84
CA VAL A 79 0.33 -21.02 -11.19
C VAL A 79 1.10 -22.17 -11.85
N SER A 80 0.43 -22.96 -12.69
CA SER A 80 0.99 -24.22 -13.23
C SER A 80 2.26 -24.05 -14.06
N TRP A 81 2.47 -22.86 -14.63
CA TRP A 81 3.58 -22.52 -15.49
C TRP A 81 4.68 -21.70 -14.78
N GLN A 82 4.54 -21.45 -13.48
CA GLN A 82 5.55 -20.68 -12.74
C GLN A 82 6.89 -21.42 -12.66
N THR A 83 7.99 -20.67 -12.65
CA THR A 83 9.33 -21.24 -12.48
C THR A 83 9.65 -21.46 -11.01
N GLN A 84 10.17 -22.65 -10.70
CA GLN A 84 10.61 -23.02 -9.35
C GLN A 84 12.04 -22.53 -9.09
N PRO A 85 12.42 -22.24 -7.83
CA PRO A 85 11.64 -22.47 -6.61
C PRO A 85 10.82 -21.26 -6.13
N TYR A 86 10.87 -20.11 -6.81
CA TYR A 86 10.36 -18.85 -6.25
C TYR A 86 9.06 -18.33 -6.87
N GLY A 87 8.68 -18.79 -8.07
CA GLY A 87 7.47 -18.32 -8.75
C GLY A 87 7.52 -16.84 -9.14
N SER A 88 8.72 -16.32 -9.42
CA SER A 88 8.93 -14.91 -9.80
C SER A 88 8.68 -14.68 -11.28
N LEU A 89 8.17 -13.49 -11.61
CA LEU A 89 7.99 -13.00 -12.96
C LEU A 89 8.53 -11.57 -13.06
N ASN A 90 9.35 -11.33 -14.08
CA ASN A 90 10.07 -10.08 -14.23
C ASN A 90 9.24 -8.97 -14.89
N ASP A 91 8.16 -9.30 -15.59
CA ASP A 91 7.31 -8.35 -16.32
C ASP A 91 6.74 -7.27 -15.38
N ALA A 92 6.34 -7.67 -14.17
CA ALA A 92 5.81 -6.76 -13.15
C ALA A 92 6.88 -6.04 -12.32
N THR A 93 8.18 -6.29 -12.51
CA THR A 93 9.25 -5.76 -11.63
C THR A 93 9.20 -4.25 -11.47
N ALA A 94 9.05 -3.53 -12.58
CA ALA A 94 9.01 -2.07 -12.56
C ALA A 94 7.80 -1.53 -11.79
N LEU A 95 6.69 -2.26 -11.80
CA LEU A 95 5.48 -1.93 -11.06
C LEU A 95 5.67 -2.19 -9.56
N HIS A 96 6.35 -3.27 -9.19
CA HIS A 96 6.65 -3.58 -7.79
C HIS A 96 7.51 -2.47 -7.16
N LEU A 97 8.56 -2.03 -7.87
CA LEU A 97 9.46 -0.96 -7.41
C LEU A 97 8.76 0.39 -7.31
N GLN A 98 7.77 0.67 -8.17
CA GLN A 98 6.99 1.91 -8.15
C GLN A 98 5.78 1.86 -7.20
N GLY A 99 5.56 0.76 -6.47
CA GLY A 99 4.37 0.59 -5.61
C GLY A 99 3.05 0.47 -6.39
N LYS A 100 3.11 0.04 -7.66
CA LYS A 100 1.99 -0.09 -8.59
C LYS A 100 1.62 -1.56 -8.87
N GLN A 101 1.52 -2.39 -7.84
CA GLN A 101 1.21 -3.83 -7.96
C GLN A 101 -0.14 -4.13 -8.65
N THR A 102 -1.11 -3.22 -8.62
CA THR A 102 -2.52 -3.56 -8.92
C THR A 102 -2.93 -3.56 -10.39
N SER A 103 -2.00 -3.47 -11.36
CA SER A 103 -2.39 -3.32 -12.78
C SER A 103 -2.46 -4.61 -13.59
N ILE A 104 -1.98 -5.75 -13.08
CA ILE A 104 -1.84 -6.96 -13.92
C ILE A 104 -3.09 -7.85 -13.92
N PHE A 105 -3.85 -7.89 -12.82
CA PHE A 105 -5.08 -8.68 -12.71
C PHE A 105 -6.21 -8.23 -13.65
N LEU A 106 -6.18 -6.99 -14.16
CA LEU A 106 -7.19 -6.49 -15.10
C LEU A 106 -6.87 -6.77 -16.56
N ARG A 107 -5.67 -7.26 -16.89
CA ARG A 107 -5.28 -7.61 -18.28
C ARG A 107 -5.17 -9.11 -18.55
N ALA A 108 -5.26 -9.95 -17.52
CA ALA A 108 -5.22 -11.41 -17.68
C ALA A 108 -6.54 -12.04 -18.19
N ASN A 109 -7.63 -11.27 -18.32
CA ASN A 109 -8.90 -11.74 -18.88
C ASN A 109 -9.03 -11.53 -20.41
N GLU A 110 -7.95 -11.17 -21.09
CA GLU A 110 -7.93 -10.93 -22.55
C GLU A 110 -6.90 -11.78 -23.31
N PHE A 111 -6.46 -12.92 -22.76
CA PHE A 111 -5.65 -13.92 -23.48
C PHE A 111 -6.19 -15.33 -23.29
#